data_AF-A0A4Q2YXU2-F1
#
_entry.id   AF-A0A4Q2YXU2-F1
#
_cell.length_a   1.000
_cell.length_b   1.000
_cell.length_c   1.000
_cell.angle_alpha   90.00
_cell.angle_beta   90.00
_cell.angle_gamma   90.00
#
_symmetry.space_group_name_H-M   'P 1'
#
loop_
_entity.id
_entity.type
_entity.pdbx_description
1 polymer ?
#
loop_
_entity_poly.entity_id
_entity_poly.type
_entity_poly.pdbx_seq_one_letter_code
_entity_poly.pdbx_strand_id
1 'polypeptide(L)'
;MWTNIQDHWRDGIEILLLAACIYQVYKAFRATRGAQILVGLGTVLVALTLVSTIFRFEVIQWIITRAAAILAFALIVIFQPELRNGLARLGSNRLFSFSSKRRVAFLERFADAVINLSKKRVGALFAIQRDISLKEHLESGVVLDAQFSPE
;
A
#
# COMPACT_ATOMS: atom_id res chain seq x y z
N MET A 1 -52.03 0.52 -22.52
CA MET A 1 -51.65 -0.49 -21.50
C MET A 1 -50.46 -1.37 -21.91
N TRP A 2 -50.00 -1.33 -23.17
CA TRP A 2 -48.89 -2.15 -23.70
C TRP A 2 -47.55 -1.41 -23.89
N THR A 3 -47.43 -0.15 -23.46
CA THR A 3 -46.19 0.64 -23.58
C THR A 3 -45.29 0.55 -22.34
N ASN A 4 -45.84 0.21 -21.17
CA ASN A 4 -45.05 0.06 -19.94
C ASN A 4 -44.08 -1.12 -19.98
N ILE A 5 -44.43 -2.26 -20.60
CA ILE A 5 -43.53 -3.43 -20.64
C ILE A 5 -42.28 -3.17 -21.48
N GLN A 6 -42.39 -2.33 -22.52
CA GLN A 6 -41.28 -2.04 -23.43
C GLN A 6 -40.26 -1.05 -22.83
N ASP A 7 -40.72 -0.17 -21.94
CA ASP A 7 -39.86 0.77 -21.21
C ASP A 7 -39.15 0.14 -20.00
N HIS A 8 -39.79 -0.77 -19.26
CA HIS A 8 -39.25 -1.34 -18.01
C HIS A 8 -38.31 -2.55 -18.21
N TRP A 9 -38.14 -3.05 -19.44
CA TRP A 9 -37.15 -4.12 -19.70
C TRP A 9 -35.72 -3.65 -19.39
N ARG A 10 -35.47 -2.34 -19.55
CA ARG A 10 -34.22 -1.69 -19.15
C ARG A 10 -33.97 -1.80 -17.65
N ASP A 11 -34.99 -1.61 -16.82
CA ASP A 11 -34.89 -1.69 -15.36
C ASP A 11 -34.59 -3.13 -14.91
N GLY A 12 -35.17 -4.13 -15.58
CA GLY A 12 -34.88 -5.53 -15.32
C GLY A 12 -33.42 -5.91 -15.61
N ILE A 13 -32.88 -5.40 -16.72
CA ILE A 13 -31.45 -5.54 -17.06
C ILE A 13 -30.58 -4.79 -16.04
N GLU A 14 -31.01 -3.59 -15.62
CA GLU A 14 -30.30 -2.79 -14.63
C GLU A 14 -30.15 -3.54 -13.29
N ILE A 15 -31.23 -4.14 -12.79
CA ILE A 15 -31.23 -4.92 -11.54
C ILE A 15 -30.35 -6.17 -11.65
N LEU A 16 -30.42 -6.90 -12.76
CA LEU A 16 -29.62 -8.12 -12.95
C LEU A 16 -28.12 -7.79 -12.99
N LEU A 17 -27.76 -6.70 -13.65
CA LEU A 17 -26.38 -6.26 -13.77
C LEU A 17 -25.85 -5.71 -12.44
N LEU A 18 -26.68 -4.97 -11.69
CA LEU A 18 -26.38 -4.52 -10.33
C LEU A 18 -26.17 -5.71 -9.38
N ALA A 19 -27.03 -6.72 -9.45
CA ALA A 19 -26.91 -7.93 -8.63
C ALA A 19 -25.61 -8.70 -8.94
N ALA A 20 -25.26 -8.85 -10.22
CA ALA A 20 -23.99 -9.47 -10.64
C ALA A 20 -22.78 -8.67 -10.12
N CYS A 21 -22.85 -7.34 -10.15
CA CYS A 21 -21.81 -6.47 -9.62
C CYS A 21 -21.61 -6.63 -8.11
N ILE A 22 -22.70 -6.57 -7.33
CA ILE A 22 -22.67 -6.76 -5.86
C ILE A 22 -22.09 -8.14 -5.52
N TYR A 23 -22.46 -9.18 -6.28
CA TYR A 23 -21.92 -10.53 -6.09
C TYR A 23 -20.41 -10.60 -6.32
N GLN A 24 -19.89 -9.91 -7.33
CA GLN A 24 -18.45 -9.84 -7.60
C GLN A 24 -17.70 -9.08 -6.50
N VAL A 25 -18.27 -7.97 -6.00
CA VAL A 25 -17.71 -7.25 -4.84
C VAL A 25 -17.64 -8.16 -3.62
N TYR A 26 -18.73 -8.84 -3.29
CA TYR A 26 -18.79 -9.78 -2.17
C TYR A 26 -17.71 -10.86 -2.28
N LYS A 27 -17.52 -11.43 -3.48
CA LYS A 27 -16.48 -12.43 -3.74
C LYS A 27 -15.06 -11.85 -3.60
N ALA A 28 -14.82 -10.60 -4.02
CA ALA A 28 -13.55 -9.92 -3.88
C ALA A 28 -13.19 -9.65 -2.40
N PHE A 29 -14.16 -9.21 -1.59
CA PHE A 29 -13.98 -9.02 -0.16
C PHE A 29 -13.65 -10.32 0.59
N ARG A 30 -14.17 -11.45 0.12
CA ARG A 30 -13.91 -12.75 0.75
C ARG A 30 -12.47 -13.25 0.56
N ALA A 31 -11.74 -12.72 -0.41
CA ALA A 31 -10.56 -13.43 -0.90
C ALA A 31 -9.21 -12.96 -0.32
N THR A 32 -8.91 -11.68 -0.05
CA THR A 32 -7.47 -11.30 -0.06
C THR A 32 -7.02 -10.09 0.77
N ARG A 33 -5.75 -10.16 1.20
CA ARG A 33 -5.03 -9.14 1.97
C ARG A 33 -4.97 -7.81 1.18
N GLY A 34 -5.41 -6.72 1.81
CA GLY A 34 -5.15 -5.29 1.50
C GLY A 34 -5.12 -4.85 0.03
N ALA A 35 -4.06 -5.21 -0.69
CA ALA A 35 -3.80 -4.79 -2.07
C ALA A 35 -4.81 -5.35 -3.10
N GLN A 36 -5.30 -6.58 -2.92
CA GLN A 36 -6.28 -7.15 -3.86
C GLN A 36 -7.70 -6.60 -3.67
N ILE A 37 -8.02 -6.07 -2.49
CA ILE A 37 -9.29 -5.35 -2.26
C ILE A 37 -9.32 -4.09 -3.14
N LEU A 38 -8.22 -3.35 -3.23
CA LEU A 38 -8.11 -2.17 -4.08
C LEU A 38 -8.25 -2.49 -5.57
N VAL A 39 -7.61 -3.57 -6.04
CA VAL A 39 -7.73 -4.00 -7.43
C VAL A 39 -9.15 -4.47 -7.74
N GLY A 40 -9.75 -5.30 -6.88
CA GLY A 40 -11.13 -5.77 -7.06
C GLY A 40 -12.15 -4.62 -7.05
N LEU A 41 -11.99 -3.67 -6.14
CA LEU A 41 -12.86 -2.51 -6.02
C LEU A 41 -12.69 -1.54 -7.20
N GLY A 42 -11.46 -1.34 -7.67
CA GLY A 42 -11.17 -0.56 -8.88
C GLY A 42 -11.75 -1.17 -10.15
N THR A 43 -11.60 -2.49 -10.35
CA THR A 43 -12.17 -3.19 -11.51
C THR A 43 -13.70 -3.12 -11.52
N VAL A 44 -14.33 -3.28 -10.35
CA VAL A 44 -15.78 -3.15 -10.21
C VAL A 44 -16.24 -1.74 -10.56
N LEU A 45 -15.58 -0.70 -10.03
CA LEU A 45 -15.91 0.69 -10.34
C LEU A 45 -15.83 0.97 -11.84
N VAL A 46 -14.73 0.56 -12.49
CA VAL A 46 -14.54 0.77 -13.94
C VAL A 46 -15.61 0.04 -14.76
N ALA A 47 -15.91 -1.22 -14.42
CA ALA A 47 -16.96 -2.00 -15.08
C ALA A 47 -18.34 -1.35 -14.94
N LEU A 48 -18.70 -0.92 -13.73
CA LEU A 48 -19.93 -0.18 -13.44
C LEU A 48 -20.01 1.12 -14.24
N THR A 49 -18.91 1.87 -14.31
CA THR A 49 -18.86 3.17 -15.00
C THR A 49 -19.05 3.00 -16.51
N LEU A 50 -18.41 1.98 -17.10
CA LEU A 50 -18.58 1.66 -18.52
C LEU A 50 -20.02 1.25 -18.85
N VAL A 51 -20.64 0.42 -18.02
CA VAL A 51 -22.03 -0.01 -18.23
C VAL A 51 -23.01 1.14 -18.03
N SER A 52 -22.84 1.95 -16.98
CA SER A 52 -23.67 3.12 -16.69
C SER A 52 -23.66 4.13 -17.84
N THR A 53 -22.47 4.38 -18.40
CA THR A 53 -22.28 5.34 -19.50
C THR A 53 -22.93 4.88 -20.80
N ILE A 54 -22.93 3.56 -21.07
CA ILE A 54 -23.53 2.99 -22.29
C ILE A 54 -25.06 3.00 -22.23
N PHE A 55 -25.65 2.81 -21.05
CA PHE A 55 -27.11 2.65 -20.91
C PHE A 55 -27.85 3.89 -20.36
N ARG A 56 -27.15 4.94 -19.92
CA ARG A 56 -27.72 6.16 -19.31
C ARG A 56 -28.62 5.88 -18.09
N PHE A 57 -28.20 4.94 -17.24
CA PHE A 57 -28.92 4.60 -16.01
C PHE A 57 -28.63 5.61 -14.89
N GLU A 58 -29.62 6.42 -14.53
CA GLU A 58 -29.45 7.50 -13.53
C GLU A 58 -29.13 6.97 -12.12
N VAL A 59 -29.67 5.81 -11.73
CA VAL A 59 -29.48 5.24 -10.38
C VAL A 59 -28.06 4.69 -10.22
N ILE A 60 -27.57 3.91 -11.19
CA ILE A 60 -26.20 3.41 -11.18
C ILE A 60 -25.19 4.56 -11.19
N GLN A 61 -25.41 5.58 -12.03
CA GLN A 61 -24.56 6.76 -12.10
C GLN A 61 -24.44 7.43 -10.72
N TRP A 62 -25.57 7.61 -10.03
CA TRP A 62 -25.62 8.22 -8.70
C TRP A 62 -24.85 7.41 -7.65
N ILE A 63 -24.98 6.08 -7.67
CA ILE A 63 -24.24 5.19 -6.76
C ILE A 63 -22.74 5.27 -7.02
N ILE A 64 -22.32 5.23 -8.30
CA ILE A 64 -20.91 5.31 -8.67
C ILE A 64 -20.29 6.62 -8.21
N THR A 65 -20.94 7.76 -8.43
CA THR A 65 -20.39 9.07 -8.03
C THR A 65 -20.21 9.16 -6.52
N ARG A 66 -21.18 8.67 -5.72
CA ARG A 66 -21.04 8.63 -4.26
C ARG A 66 -19.99 7.63 -3.80
N ALA A 67 -19.98 6.43 -4.36
CA ALA A 67 -19.02 5.40 -4.04
C ALA A 67 -17.59 5.85 -4.36
N ALA A 68 -17.36 6.47 -5.51
CA ALA A 68 -16.07 6.99 -5.95
C ALA A 68 -15.53 8.07 -4.99
N ALA A 69 -16.40 8.98 -4.50
CA ALA A 69 -16.01 9.98 -3.52
C ALA A 69 -15.55 9.35 -2.19
N ILE A 70 -16.30 8.36 -1.69
CA ILE A 70 -15.96 7.62 -0.47
C ILE A 70 -14.67 6.82 -0.68
N LEU A 71 -14.51 6.19 -1.85
CA LEU A 71 -13.32 5.41 -2.22
C LEU A 71 -12.07 6.26 -2.33
N ALA A 72 -12.16 7.44 -2.93
CA ALA A 72 -11.04 8.37 -3.02
C ALA A 72 -10.58 8.79 -1.61
N PHE A 73 -11.53 9.10 -0.73
CA PHE A 73 -11.21 9.44 0.66
C PHE A 73 -10.59 8.26 1.42
N ALA A 74 -11.20 7.07 1.33
CA ALA A 74 -10.68 5.86 1.95
C ALA A 74 -9.28 5.50 1.44
N LEU A 75 -9.03 5.65 0.14
CA LEU A 75 -7.72 5.43 -0.48
C LEU A 75 -6.69 6.40 0.12
N ILE A 76 -7.00 7.70 0.21
CA ILE A 76 -6.10 8.68 0.84
C ILE A 76 -5.79 8.31 2.29
N VAL A 77 -6.79 7.91 3.09
CA VAL A 77 -6.60 7.54 4.50
C VAL A 77 -5.77 6.27 4.65
N ILE A 78 -6.06 5.22 3.86
CA ILE A 78 -5.33 3.95 3.88
C ILE A 78 -3.89 4.14 3.42
N PHE A 79 -3.68 4.91 2.35
CA PHE A 79 -2.36 5.16 1.77
C PHE A 79 -1.63 6.35 2.41
N GLN A 80 -2.22 7.03 3.39
CA GLN A 80 -1.60 8.14 4.11
C GLN A 80 -0.18 7.78 4.64
N PRO A 81 0.05 6.60 5.25
CA PRO A 81 1.37 6.22 5.74
C PRO A 81 2.39 5.99 4.61
N GLU A 82 1.96 5.44 3.48
CA GLU A 82 2.82 5.10 2.34
C GLU A 82 3.26 6.36 1.58
N LEU A 83 2.33 7.30 1.32
CA LEU A 83 2.65 8.58 0.68
C LEU A 83 3.66 9.38 1.52
N ARG A 84 3.48 9.40 2.84
CA ARG A 84 4.43 10.01 3.78
C ARG A 84 5.81 9.36 3.68
N ASN A 85 5.88 8.04 3.66
CA ASN A 85 7.13 7.29 3.57
C ASN A 85 7.81 7.47 2.20
N GLY A 86 7.04 7.52 1.11
CA GLY A 86 7.54 7.77 -0.25
C GLY A 86 8.14 9.18 -0.40
N LEU A 87 7.44 10.20 0.10
CA LEU A 87 7.93 11.58 0.13
C LEU A 87 9.16 11.75 1.03
N ALA A 88 9.19 11.06 2.18
CA ALA A 88 10.36 11.06 3.04
C ALA A 88 11.60 10.48 2.33
N ARG A 89 11.45 9.44 1.52
CA ARG A 89 12.53 8.86 0.71
C ARG A 89 12.95 9.72 -0.48
N LEU A 90 12.00 10.41 -1.12
CA LEU A 90 12.30 11.36 -2.19
C LEU A 90 12.98 12.63 -1.66
N GLY A 91 12.61 13.06 -0.45
CA GLY A 91 13.22 14.18 0.27
C GLY A 91 14.56 13.85 0.91
N SER A 92 14.82 12.58 1.25
CA SER A 92 16.13 12.12 1.73
C SER A 92 17.15 11.97 0.59
N ASN A 93 16.98 12.72 -0.50
CA ASN A 93 17.86 12.64 -1.65
C ASN A 93 19.30 12.83 -1.18
N ARG A 94 20.08 11.82 -1.51
CA ARG A 94 21.43 11.49 -1.07
C ARG A 94 22.49 12.46 -1.59
N LEU A 95 22.11 13.72 -1.83
CA LEU A 95 22.92 14.77 -2.43
C LEU A 95 23.93 15.40 -1.46
N PHE A 96 23.75 15.23 -0.15
CA PHE A 96 24.72 15.66 0.87
C PHE A 96 25.64 14.52 1.34
N SER A 97 26.21 13.76 0.41
CA SER A 97 27.26 12.77 0.73
C SER A 97 28.61 13.42 1.03
N PHE A 98 28.66 14.33 2.02
CA PHE A 98 29.91 14.78 2.64
C PHE A 98 30.52 13.74 3.60
N SER A 99 29.86 12.57 3.76
CA SER A 99 30.19 11.53 4.75
C SER A 99 30.88 10.30 4.15
N SER A 100 31.54 10.42 2.98
CA SER A 100 32.23 9.28 2.35
C SER A 100 33.37 8.75 3.24
N LYS A 101 34.23 9.65 3.79
CA LYS A 101 35.37 9.24 4.64
C LYS A 101 34.95 8.56 5.94
N ARG A 102 33.91 9.08 6.62
CA ARG A 102 33.43 8.49 7.90
C ARG A 102 32.77 7.13 7.67
N ARG A 103 32.08 6.94 6.54
CA ARG A 103 31.50 5.65 6.17
C ARG A 103 32.58 4.59 5.89
N VAL A 104 33.65 4.96 5.19
CA VAL A 104 34.77 4.04 4.91
C VAL A 104 35.46 3.59 6.21
N ALA A 105 35.79 4.54 7.10
CA ALA A 105 36.41 4.22 8.39
C ALA A 105 35.53 3.32 9.29
N PHE A 106 34.21 3.49 9.23
CA PHE A 106 33.27 2.60 9.93
C PHE A 106 33.29 1.19 9.35
N LEU A 107 33.31 1.04 8.01
CA LEU A 107 33.30 -0.26 7.34
C LEU A 107 34.56 -1.07 7.64
N GLU A 108 35.73 -0.44 7.68
CA GLU A 108 36.99 -1.10 8.06
C GLU A 108 36.92 -1.64 9.50
N ARG A 109 36.55 -0.78 10.45
CA ARG A 109 36.37 -1.18 11.86
C ARG A 109 35.32 -2.27 12.04
N PHE A 110 34.25 -2.22 11.26
CA PHE A 110 33.20 -3.23 11.30
C PHE A 110 33.68 -4.59 10.78
N ALA A 111 34.46 -4.60 9.71
CA ALA A 111 35.07 -5.82 9.19
C ALA A 111 36.00 -6.47 10.22
N ASP A 112 36.83 -5.68 10.92
CA ASP A 112 37.71 -6.18 11.98
C ASP A 112 36.92 -6.84 13.12
N ALA A 113 35.82 -6.23 13.56
CA ALA A 113 34.94 -6.78 14.60
C ALA A 113 34.32 -8.12 14.17
N VAL A 114 33.83 -8.21 12.92
CA VAL A 114 33.25 -9.44 12.37
C VAL A 114 34.31 -10.55 12.24
N ILE A 115 35.53 -10.21 11.81
CA ILE A 115 36.65 -11.15 11.76
C ILE A 115 36.99 -11.69 13.16
N ASN A 116 37.02 -10.83 14.18
CA ASN A 116 37.26 -11.23 15.55
C ASN A 116 36.16 -12.15 16.11
N LEU A 117 34.89 -11.86 15.83
CA LEU A 117 33.76 -12.73 16.20
C LEU A 117 33.85 -14.09 15.51
N SER A 118 34.20 -14.11 14.22
CA SER A 118 34.41 -15.34 13.44
C SER A 118 35.53 -16.20 14.01
N LYS A 119 36.70 -15.60 14.33
CA LYS A 119 37.82 -16.30 14.98
C LYS A 119 37.42 -16.92 16.32
N LYS A 120 36.55 -16.23 17.08
CA LYS A 120 36.02 -16.71 18.36
C LYS A 120 34.81 -17.66 18.24
N ARG A 121 34.34 -17.93 17.03
CA ARG A 121 33.12 -18.73 16.74
C ARG A 121 31.87 -18.21 17.46
N VAL A 122 31.74 -16.89 17.60
CA VAL A 122 30.57 -16.25 18.23
C VAL A 122 29.59 -15.84 17.14
N GLY A 123 28.34 -16.32 17.24
CA GLY A 123 27.26 -15.89 16.35
C GLY A 123 26.76 -14.49 16.71
N ALA A 124 26.62 -13.62 15.72
CA ALA A 124 26.11 -12.26 15.89
C ALA A 124 25.14 -11.90 14.76
N LEU A 125 24.11 -11.10 15.08
CA LEU A 125 23.16 -10.56 14.12
C LEU A 125 23.25 -9.03 14.10
N PHE A 126 23.51 -8.47 12.93
CA PHE A 126 23.63 -7.03 12.75
C PHE A 126 22.53 -6.52 11.82
N ALA A 127 21.75 -5.53 12.27
CA ALA A 127 20.77 -4.84 11.46
C ALA A 127 21.22 -3.40 11.21
N ILE A 128 21.50 -3.05 9.95
CA ILE A 128 21.97 -1.71 9.57
C ILE A 128 20.78 -0.93 9.01
N GLN A 129 20.35 0.12 9.73
CA GLN A 129 19.31 1.02 9.26
C GLN A 129 19.78 1.75 7.99
N ARG A 130 18.94 1.71 6.94
CA ARG A 130 19.13 2.50 5.70
C ARG A 130 18.01 3.53 5.61
N ASP A 131 17.26 3.51 4.51
CA ASP A 131 16.17 4.45 4.26
C ASP A 131 14.89 4.08 5.04
N ILE A 132 14.73 2.81 5.38
CA ILE A 132 13.63 2.31 6.20
C ILE A 132 14.04 2.38 7.66
N SER A 133 13.20 3.01 8.49
CA SER A 133 13.45 3.09 9.92
C SER A 133 13.19 1.74 10.60
N LEU A 134 14.12 1.33 11.47
CA LEU A 134 14.00 0.11 12.28
C LEU A 134 13.33 0.38 13.65
N LYS A 135 12.79 1.58 13.88
CA LYS A 135 12.24 2.01 15.18
C LYS A 135 11.24 1.03 15.79
N GLU A 136 10.33 0.49 14.99
CA GLU A 136 9.31 -0.48 15.45
C GLU A 136 9.93 -1.78 16.00
N HIS A 137 11.17 -2.11 15.59
CA HIS A 137 11.89 -3.30 16.04
C HIS A 137 12.86 -3.00 17.20
N LEU A 138 13.05 -1.72 17.55
CA LEU A 138 13.92 -1.30 18.65
C LEU A 138 13.21 -1.37 20.01
N GLU A 139 11.87 -1.40 20.05
CA GLU A 139 11.09 -1.38 21.29
C GLU A 139 11.33 -2.58 22.20
N SER A 140 11.79 -3.71 21.66
CA SER A 140 12.12 -4.92 22.42
C SER A 140 13.59 -4.99 22.87
N GLY A 141 14.43 -4.03 22.46
CA GLY A 141 15.87 -4.03 22.71
C GLY A 141 16.32 -3.09 23.84
N VAL A 142 17.60 -3.17 24.18
CA VAL A 142 18.25 -2.22 25.10
C VAL A 142 18.95 -1.13 24.28
N VAL A 143 18.60 0.13 24.53
CA VAL A 143 19.23 1.28 23.87
C VAL A 143 20.60 1.54 24.50
N LEU A 144 21.65 1.42 23.70
CA LEU A 144 23.04 1.59 24.16
C LEU A 144 23.62 2.99 23.89
N ASP A 145 23.00 3.76 22.99
CA ASP A 145 23.45 5.09 22.52
C ASP A 145 24.99 5.25 22.42
N ALA A 146 25.65 4.19 21.94
CA ALA A 146 27.10 4.06 21.95
C ALA A 146 27.71 4.34 20.58
N GLN A 147 28.93 4.87 20.57
CA GLN A 147 29.73 4.92 19.35
C GLN A 147 30.34 3.55 19.06
N PHE A 148 30.27 3.11 17.80
CA PHE A 148 30.81 1.82 17.39
C PHE A 148 32.34 1.76 17.55
N SER A 149 32.81 0.74 18.26
CA SER A 149 34.22 0.37 18.42
C SER A 149 34.40 -1.15 18.15
N PRO A 150 35.50 -1.60 17.52
CA PRO A 150 35.78 -3.03 17.30
C PRO A 150 36.25 -3.82 18.53
N GLU A 151 36.58 -3.12 19.62
CA GLU A 151 37.06 -3.70 20.89
C GLU A 151 35.95 -4.46 21.63
#